data_AF-A0A532CTW0-F1
#
_entry.id   AF-A0A532CTW0-F1
#
_cell.length_a   1.000
_cell.length_b   1.000
_cell.length_c   1.000
_cell.angle_alpha   90.00
_cell.angle_beta   90.00
_cell.angle_gamma   90.00
#
_symmetry.space_group_name_H-M   'P 1'
#
loop_
_entity.id
_entity.type
_entity.pdbx_description
1 polymer ?
#
loop_
_entity_poly.entity_id
_entity_poly.type
_entity_poly.pdbx_seq_one_letter_code
_entity_poly.pdbx_strand_id
1 'polypeptide(L)'
;MRRRLVLVLFLLTPFTACFPIHSSFAQSPESESLSVIESPPPSSENSSPPAPTDEHQLPERLTSEQTDALTALGELRNAARIAPTSTDGRLKLAQGLYRIGDLDAAIDECRVAIAIESNNAQAHLQLGIALMTKHDGHAAAIALMEALRLDPELVHAHYSLGHVQYSLGNLTASVQSYRRALELHPDFPDARYRLALILKLTNRHREAAQLMEDAAIGGVPQAQSFMGNAYRNGQGVEKNLSQAIRWWTKAVQFGQQRAAESLSQLRRQALSTDQPERRRKEAIEAFRQYRDELWADYPNVVRHDLDESLGIALLKDNQSADGVTALFAEAFALGETAHDELARLYETGLDTKLAPFDTRILTCFAATAADGFSPSKKALARIYGKGLGVAPDVQKAKAMLKGLPKQDTKAILDEIMMGR
;
A
#
# COMPACT_ATOMS: atom_id res chain seq x y z
N MET A 1 -50.34 28.48 32.94
CA MET A 1 -50.94 27.17 33.32
C MET A 1 -49.84 26.12 33.32
N ARG A 2 -49.81 25.28 34.36
CA ARG A 2 -48.71 24.35 34.72
C ARG A 2 -48.83 22.98 34.01
N ARG A 3 -47.71 22.23 34.05
CA ARG A 3 -47.50 20.75 34.01
C ARG A 3 -47.12 20.17 32.63
N ARG A 4 -46.12 19.29 32.48
CA ARG A 4 -45.31 18.49 33.44
C ARG A 4 -44.00 18.01 32.77
N LEU A 5 -42.89 18.14 33.48
CA LEU A 5 -41.59 17.48 33.24
C LEU A 5 -41.64 16.09 33.90
N VAL A 6 -41.10 15.05 33.26
CA VAL A 6 -40.87 13.73 33.89
C VAL A 6 -39.37 13.47 33.91
N LEU A 7 -38.84 13.35 35.13
CA LEU A 7 -37.46 13.04 35.48
C LEU A 7 -37.45 11.61 36.02
N VAL A 8 -36.67 10.69 35.45
CA VAL A 8 -36.51 9.33 35.96
C VAL A 8 -35.08 9.20 36.50
N LEU A 9 -35.02 8.95 37.81
CA LEU A 9 -33.83 8.75 38.63
C LEU A 9 -33.61 7.24 38.79
N PHE A 10 -32.43 6.71 38.43
CA PHE A 10 -32.03 5.35 38.79
C PHE A 10 -30.91 5.40 39.84
N LEU A 11 -31.19 4.84 41.00
CA LEU A 11 -30.30 4.75 42.16
C LEU A 11 -29.35 3.54 42.04
N LEU A 12 -28.08 3.80 42.33
CA LEU A 12 -27.02 2.84 42.65
C LEU A 12 -27.27 2.19 44.01
N THR A 13 -26.99 0.88 44.14
CA THR A 13 -26.37 0.32 45.36
C THR A 13 -25.42 -0.85 45.01
N PRO A 14 -24.32 -1.03 45.75
CA PRO A 14 -23.22 -1.94 45.41
C PRO A 14 -23.31 -3.28 46.16
N PHE A 15 -22.69 -4.33 45.62
CA PHE A 15 -22.42 -5.57 46.36
C PHE A 15 -20.93 -5.90 46.28
N THR A 16 -20.25 -5.75 47.42
CA THR A 16 -18.88 -6.17 47.67
C THR A 16 -18.90 -7.45 48.50
N ALA A 17 -18.15 -8.47 48.09
CA ALA A 17 -17.66 -9.52 48.99
C ALA A 17 -16.32 -10.05 48.45
N CYS A 18 -15.37 -10.16 49.37
CA CYS A 18 -13.96 -10.46 49.17
C CYS A 18 -13.63 -11.86 49.73
N PHE A 19 -12.72 -12.58 49.04
CA PHE A 19 -11.70 -13.52 49.56
C PHE A 19 -12.13 -14.90 50.15
N PRO A 20 -11.21 -15.89 50.32
CA PRO A 20 -9.98 -16.25 49.56
C PRO A 20 -9.62 -17.79 49.49
N ILE A 21 -8.46 -18.10 48.85
CA ILE A 21 -7.41 -19.08 49.25
C ILE A 21 -7.41 -20.57 48.74
N HIS A 22 -6.25 -20.95 48.16
CA HIS A 22 -5.51 -22.25 48.05
C HIS A 22 -6.23 -23.52 47.55
N SER A 23 -5.63 -24.53 46.92
CA SER A 23 -4.31 -24.92 46.36
C SER A 23 -4.46 -26.40 45.94
N SER A 24 -3.52 -26.94 45.15
CA SER A 24 -2.97 -28.33 45.27
C SER A 24 -3.11 -29.24 44.03
N PHE A 25 -1.94 -29.52 43.44
CA PHE A 25 -1.36 -30.83 43.07
C PHE A 25 -2.25 -32.03 42.77
N ALA A 26 -1.98 -32.69 41.61
CA ALA A 26 -1.46 -34.07 41.46
C ALA A 26 -1.58 -34.49 39.97
N GLN A 27 -0.47 -34.69 39.25
CA GLN A 27 0.22 -35.98 39.03
C GLN A 27 -0.58 -37.04 38.23
N SER A 28 -0.08 -37.30 37.02
CA SER A 28 -0.18 -38.53 36.21
C SER A 28 0.45 -39.73 36.95
N PRO A 29 0.03 -40.99 36.65
CA PRO A 29 0.60 -41.80 35.56
C PRO A 29 -0.51 -42.64 34.84
N GLU A 30 -0.35 -43.48 33.83
CA GLU A 30 0.75 -44.35 33.40
C GLU A 30 0.49 -44.86 31.95
N SER A 31 1.57 -45.31 31.31
CA SER A 31 1.71 -45.98 30.01
C SER A 31 0.74 -47.12 29.66
N GLU A 32 0.41 -47.26 28.36
CA GLU A 32 0.32 -48.57 27.69
C GLU A 32 1.03 -48.53 26.32
N SER A 33 1.84 -49.57 26.09
CA SER A 33 2.61 -49.86 24.88
C SER A 33 2.03 -51.06 24.13
N LEU A 34 2.20 -51.11 22.79
CA LEU A 34 2.35 -52.26 21.86
C LEU A 34 1.94 -51.76 20.45
N SER A 35 2.52 -52.12 19.29
CA SER A 35 3.60 -53.02 18.91
C SER A 35 4.02 -52.72 17.45
N VAL A 36 5.27 -53.06 17.15
CA VAL A 36 6.04 -52.91 15.91
C VAL A 36 5.57 -53.87 14.80
N ILE A 37 5.61 -53.42 13.54
CA ILE A 37 5.78 -54.28 12.34
C ILE A 37 7.01 -53.77 11.59
N GLU A 38 7.94 -54.68 11.33
CA GLU A 38 9.25 -54.47 10.74
C GLU A 38 9.29 -55.18 9.37
N SER A 39 9.94 -54.59 8.35
CA SER A 39 10.59 -55.30 7.24
C SER A 39 11.56 -54.39 6.44
N PRO A 40 12.61 -54.95 5.81
CA PRO A 40 13.93 -54.31 5.59
C PRO A 40 14.28 -54.00 4.08
N PRO A 41 15.51 -53.53 3.72
CA PRO A 41 15.78 -52.58 2.60
C PRO A 41 16.29 -53.23 1.28
N PRO A 42 16.51 -52.49 0.15
CA PRO A 42 17.84 -51.87 -0.12
C PRO A 42 17.91 -50.57 -0.97
N SER A 43 19.10 -49.95 -0.93
CA SER A 43 19.81 -49.11 -1.94
C SER A 43 19.39 -47.66 -2.29
N SER A 44 20.20 -46.73 -1.77
CA SER A 44 20.81 -45.53 -2.40
C SER A 44 20.32 -45.06 -3.77
N GLU A 45 19.62 -43.92 -3.79
CA GLU A 45 19.92 -42.69 -4.56
C GLU A 45 18.80 -41.66 -4.32
N ASN A 46 19.14 -40.38 -4.49
CA ASN A 46 18.28 -39.17 -4.47
C ASN A 46 18.09 -38.44 -3.13
N SER A 47 19.02 -37.48 -2.95
CA SER A 47 18.75 -36.05 -2.77
C SER A 47 17.52 -35.68 -1.95
N SER A 48 17.76 -35.20 -0.73
CA SER A 48 16.79 -34.45 0.06
C SER A 48 16.20 -33.27 -0.75
N PRO A 49 14.89 -32.97 -0.59
CA PRO A 49 14.30 -31.77 -1.18
C PRO A 49 14.92 -30.51 -0.54
N PRO A 50 15.23 -29.45 -1.32
CA PRO A 50 15.80 -28.25 -0.73
C PRO A 50 14.74 -27.52 0.10
N ALA A 51 15.16 -27.05 1.28
CA ALA A 51 14.47 -26.01 2.03
C ALA A 51 14.22 -24.78 1.13
N PRO A 52 13.21 -23.93 1.42
CA PRO A 52 13.01 -22.70 0.67
C PRO A 52 14.20 -21.78 0.94
N THR A 53 15.19 -21.84 0.07
CA THR A 53 16.29 -20.91 0.01
C THR A 53 15.70 -19.61 -0.53
N ASP A 54 15.41 -18.66 0.36
CA ASP A 54 15.37 -17.24 0.01
C ASP A 54 16.78 -16.82 -0.42
N GLU A 55 17.16 -17.23 -1.64
CA GLU A 55 18.25 -16.61 -2.39
C GLU A 55 17.75 -15.24 -2.86
N HIS A 56 17.68 -14.31 -1.92
CA HIS A 56 17.93 -12.91 -2.23
C HIS A 56 19.38 -12.80 -2.70
N GLN A 57 19.62 -13.12 -3.97
CA GLN A 57 20.72 -12.52 -4.71
C GLN A 57 20.53 -11.01 -4.61
N LEU A 58 21.30 -10.39 -3.71
CA LEU A 58 21.66 -8.99 -3.74
C LEU A 58 22.44 -8.72 -5.04
N PRO A 59 22.00 -7.81 -5.92
CA PRO A 59 22.89 -7.21 -6.88
C PRO A 59 22.95 -5.70 -6.60
N GLU A 60 24.10 -5.27 -6.08
CA GLU A 60 24.70 -3.94 -6.32
C GLU A 60 23.94 -2.68 -5.85
N ARG A 61 22.96 -2.82 -4.95
CA ARG A 61 22.35 -1.72 -4.18
C ARG A 61 22.57 -1.86 -2.68
N LEU A 62 23.82 -1.94 -2.24
CA LEU A 62 24.18 -1.30 -0.96
C LEU A 62 23.93 0.20 -1.19
N THR A 63 22.75 0.68 -0.80
CA THR A 63 22.14 1.89 -1.37
C THR A 63 22.96 3.14 -1.05
N SER A 64 22.99 4.11 -1.96
CA SER A 64 23.56 5.46 -1.71
C SER A 64 23.12 6.00 -0.35
N GLU A 65 21.84 5.82 -0.01
CA GLU A 65 21.26 6.24 1.28
C GLU A 65 21.90 5.58 2.50
N GLN A 66 22.26 4.29 2.43
CA GLN A 66 22.98 3.63 3.52
C GLN A 66 24.41 4.17 3.65
N THR A 67 25.06 4.46 2.51
CA THR A 67 26.41 5.03 2.48
C THR A 67 26.41 6.48 3.00
N ASP A 68 25.41 7.26 2.63
CA ASP A 68 25.18 8.63 3.08
C ASP A 68 24.85 8.66 4.58
N ALA A 69 24.01 7.73 5.05
CA ALA A 69 23.67 7.59 6.46
C ALA A 69 24.89 7.20 7.32
N LEU A 70 25.76 6.31 6.81
CA LEU A 70 27.01 5.94 7.49
C LEU A 70 28.00 7.11 7.56
N THR A 71 28.10 7.89 6.48
CA THR A 71 28.95 9.09 6.44
C THR A 71 28.45 10.15 7.43
N ALA A 72 27.15 10.46 7.39
CA ALA A 72 26.50 11.37 8.34
C ALA A 72 26.66 10.89 9.79
N LEU A 73 26.62 9.57 10.03
CA LEU A 73 26.84 9.03 11.36
C LEU A 73 28.26 9.29 11.88
N GLY A 74 29.27 9.26 11.01
CA GLY A 74 30.64 9.63 11.37
C GLY A 74 30.75 11.07 11.86
N GLU A 75 30.08 12.00 11.18
CA GLU A 75 30.01 13.41 11.57
C GLU A 75 29.26 13.60 12.90
N LEU A 76 28.12 12.92 13.08
CA LEU A 76 27.33 12.99 14.30
C LEU A 76 28.11 12.45 15.51
N ARG A 77 28.86 11.36 15.34
CA ARG A 77 29.75 10.82 16.39
C ARG A 77 30.86 11.80 16.76
N ASN A 78 31.46 12.47 15.78
CA ASN A 78 32.46 13.49 16.03
C ASN A 78 31.86 14.72 16.74
N ALA A 79 30.68 15.17 16.32
CA ALA A 79 29.98 16.26 16.98
C ALA A 79 29.65 15.95 18.44
N ALA A 80 29.16 14.73 18.72
CA ALA A 80 28.91 14.26 20.09
C ALA A 80 30.20 14.12 20.92
N ARG A 81 31.36 13.91 20.28
CA ARG A 81 32.66 13.92 20.97
C ARG A 81 33.13 15.33 21.32
N ILE A 82 32.93 16.28 20.41
CA ILE A 82 33.31 17.69 20.60
C ILE A 82 32.42 18.36 21.65
N ALA A 83 31.12 18.07 21.63
CA ALA A 83 30.13 18.62 22.56
C ALA A 83 29.37 17.50 23.30
N PRO A 84 30.02 16.80 24.26
CA PRO A 84 29.46 15.61 24.89
C PRO A 84 28.21 15.85 25.73
N THR A 85 27.98 17.09 26.16
CA THR A 85 26.83 17.54 26.96
C THR A 85 25.75 18.21 26.11
N SER A 86 25.82 18.15 24.78
CA SER A 86 24.79 18.70 23.90
C SER A 86 23.63 17.72 23.76
N THR A 87 22.47 18.01 24.36
CA THR A 87 21.26 17.19 24.21
C THR A 87 20.86 17.05 22.73
N ASP A 88 20.84 18.15 21.98
CA ASP A 88 20.51 18.15 20.54
C ASP A 88 21.48 17.30 19.72
N GLY A 89 22.79 17.41 20.00
CA GLY A 89 23.80 16.57 19.35
C GLY A 89 23.61 15.08 19.62
N ARG A 90 23.29 14.72 20.88
CA ARG A 90 22.98 13.35 21.29
C ARG A 90 21.71 12.82 20.62
N LEU A 91 20.67 13.64 20.51
CA LEU A 91 19.42 13.26 19.82
C LEU A 91 19.61 13.06 18.31
N LYS A 92 20.37 13.93 17.65
CA LYS A 92 20.70 13.75 16.24
C LYS A 92 21.51 12.48 16.02
N LEU A 93 22.46 12.17 16.90
CA LEU A 93 23.21 10.91 16.87
C LEU A 93 22.29 9.70 17.07
N ALA A 94 21.39 9.74 18.07
CA ALA A 94 20.41 8.67 18.28
C ALA A 94 19.52 8.45 17.06
N GLN A 95 19.04 9.50 16.40
CA GLN A 95 18.26 9.43 15.17
C GLN A 95 19.08 8.86 13.99
N GLY A 96 20.38 9.16 13.93
CA GLY A 96 21.29 8.58 12.93
C GLY A 96 21.48 7.08 13.14
N LEU A 97 21.74 6.68 14.39
CA LEU A 97 21.88 5.27 14.80
C LEU A 97 20.59 4.48 14.56
N TYR A 98 19.43 5.06 14.88
CA TYR A 98 18.13 4.49 14.57
C TYR A 98 17.96 4.22 13.07
N ARG A 99 18.33 5.19 12.21
CA ARG A 99 18.22 5.06 10.75
C ARG A 99 19.07 3.93 10.16
N ILE A 100 20.22 3.63 10.76
CA ILE A 100 21.08 2.51 10.34
C ILE A 100 20.73 1.19 11.03
N GLY A 101 19.73 1.18 11.92
CA GLY A 101 19.28 -0.01 12.65
C GLY A 101 20.08 -0.37 13.90
N ASP A 102 21.03 0.48 14.32
CA ASP A 102 21.76 0.31 15.58
C ASP A 102 20.90 0.80 16.76
N LEU A 103 19.85 0.02 17.07
CA LEU A 103 18.81 0.40 18.02
C LEU A 103 19.34 0.50 19.45
N ASP A 104 20.31 -0.36 19.82
CA ASP A 104 20.90 -0.35 21.16
C ASP A 104 21.69 0.95 21.40
N ALA A 105 22.56 1.31 20.47
CA ALA A 105 23.30 2.57 20.56
C ALA A 105 22.35 3.78 20.49
N ALA A 106 21.28 3.73 19.68
CA ALA A 106 20.28 4.80 19.62
C ALA A 106 19.57 4.99 20.98
N ILE A 107 19.20 3.90 21.65
CA ILE A 107 18.59 3.93 22.99
C ILE A 107 19.57 4.52 24.01
N ASP A 108 20.83 4.12 23.97
CA ASP A 108 21.84 4.61 24.91
C ASP A 108 22.10 6.11 24.73
N GLU A 109 22.19 6.60 23.49
CA GLU A 109 22.32 8.03 23.21
C GLU A 109 21.08 8.83 23.65
N CYS A 110 19.87 8.27 23.52
CA CYS A 110 18.67 8.88 24.08
C CYS A 110 18.71 8.97 25.61
N ARG A 111 19.18 7.91 26.30
CA ARG A 111 19.34 7.91 27.76
C ARG A 111 20.36 8.93 28.21
N VAL A 112 21.47 9.08 27.48
CA VAL A 112 22.45 10.14 27.74
C VAL A 112 21.83 11.52 27.56
N ALA A 113 21.06 11.74 26.49
CA ALA A 113 20.33 13.00 26.28
C ALA A 113 19.37 13.31 27.44
N ILE A 114 18.61 12.32 27.91
CA ILE A 114 17.70 12.46 29.06
C ILE A 114 18.48 12.71 30.38
N ALA A 115 19.66 12.10 30.55
CA ALA A 115 20.49 12.33 31.73
C ALA A 115 21.07 13.75 31.78
N ILE A 116 21.36 14.34 30.61
CA ILE A 116 21.80 15.74 30.47
C ILE A 116 20.64 16.70 30.72
N GLU A 117 19.49 16.43 30.11
CA GLU A 117 18.29 17.27 30.18
C GLU A 117 17.04 16.42 30.38
N SER A 118 16.69 16.20 31.65
CA SER A 118 15.61 15.26 32.03
C SER A 118 14.21 15.72 31.58
N ASN A 119 14.03 17.02 31.35
CA ASN A 119 12.78 17.64 30.90
C ASN A 119 12.69 17.79 29.36
N ASN A 120 13.56 17.13 28.60
CA ASN A 120 13.50 17.15 27.13
C ASN A 120 12.46 16.15 26.60
N ALA A 121 11.26 16.62 26.26
CA ALA A 121 10.18 15.77 25.74
C ALA A 121 10.56 15.02 24.45
N GLN A 122 11.36 15.67 23.58
CA GLN A 122 11.81 15.06 22.33
C GLN A 122 12.74 13.87 22.58
N ALA A 123 13.58 13.93 23.62
CA ALA A 123 14.45 12.82 23.99
C ALA A 123 13.68 11.58 24.43
N HIS A 124 12.63 11.78 25.24
CA HIS A 124 11.72 10.71 25.63
C HIS A 124 10.93 10.15 24.44
N LEU A 125 10.50 11.00 23.50
CA LEU A 125 9.86 10.55 22.25
C LEU A 125 10.80 9.65 21.43
N GLN A 126 12.04 10.08 21.19
CA GLN A 126 13.02 9.30 20.43
C GLN A 126 13.35 7.96 21.12
N LEU A 127 13.48 7.96 22.44
CA LEU A 127 13.63 6.74 23.23
C LEU A 127 12.45 5.78 23.00
N GLY A 128 11.22 6.29 23.06
CA GLY A 128 10.01 5.52 22.82
C GLY A 128 9.95 4.89 21.43
N ILE A 129 10.34 5.64 20.39
CA ILE A 129 10.39 5.16 19.00
C ILE A 129 11.42 4.04 18.83
N ALA A 130 12.63 4.21 19.41
CA ALA A 130 13.68 3.20 19.35
C ALA A 130 13.28 1.91 20.08
N LEU A 131 12.67 2.03 21.28
CA LEU A 131 12.16 0.89 22.05
C LEU A 131 11.02 0.15 21.34
N MET A 132 10.11 0.90 20.69
CA MET A 132 9.03 0.32 19.89
C MET A 132 9.59 -0.54 18.75
N THR A 133 10.63 -0.07 18.07
CA THR A 133 11.29 -0.78 16.97
C THR A 133 12.07 -2.01 17.46
N LYS A 134 12.58 -1.95 18.70
CA LYS A 134 13.15 -3.10 19.41
C LYS A 134 12.10 -4.08 19.95
N HIS A 135 10.81 -3.84 19.68
CA HIS A 135 9.67 -4.61 20.19
C HIS A 135 9.48 -4.60 21.71
N ASP A 136 10.08 -3.64 22.43
CA ASP A 136 9.81 -3.42 23.85
C ASP A 136 8.65 -2.41 24.02
N GLY A 137 7.43 -2.89 23.78
CA GLY A 137 6.23 -2.05 23.80
C GLY A 137 5.95 -1.43 25.19
N HIS A 138 6.25 -2.13 26.29
CA HIS A 138 6.00 -1.60 27.62
C HIS A 138 6.96 -0.45 27.96
N ALA A 139 8.26 -0.61 27.72
CA ALA A 139 9.22 0.46 27.94
C ALA A 139 8.96 1.65 26.99
N ALA A 140 8.58 1.38 25.74
CA ALA A 140 8.21 2.40 24.78
C ALA A 140 7.01 3.24 25.28
N ALA A 141 5.96 2.60 25.79
CA ALA A 141 4.79 3.30 26.33
C ALA A 141 5.17 4.23 27.49
N ILE A 142 6.04 3.78 28.40
CA ILE A 142 6.51 4.58 29.54
C ILE A 142 7.25 5.82 29.05
N ALA A 143 8.21 5.66 28.13
CA ALA A 143 8.97 6.78 27.57
C ALA A 143 8.05 7.78 26.84
N LEU A 144 7.10 7.29 26.05
CA LEU A 144 6.14 8.15 25.33
C LEU A 144 5.18 8.89 26.27
N MET A 145 4.75 8.24 27.37
CA MET A 145 3.94 8.90 28.40
C MET A 145 4.73 10.00 29.11
N GLU A 146 6.02 9.80 29.36
CA GLU A 146 6.89 10.83 29.94
C GLU A 146 7.10 12.00 28.98
N ALA A 147 7.28 11.73 27.68
CA ALA A 147 7.31 12.76 26.65
C ALA A 147 6.02 13.62 26.68
N LEU A 148 4.85 12.98 26.78
CA LEU A 148 3.55 13.65 26.87
C LEU A 148 3.29 14.35 28.21
N ARG A 149 3.94 13.91 29.30
CA ARG A 149 3.89 14.60 30.59
C ARG A 149 4.65 15.92 30.52
N LEU A 150 5.76 15.95 29.79
CA LEU A 150 6.60 17.13 29.59
C LEU A 150 6.01 18.09 28.53
N ASP A 151 5.48 17.54 27.44
CA ASP A 151 4.80 18.28 26.38
C ASP A 151 3.52 17.54 25.94
N PRO A 152 2.35 17.94 26.48
CA PRO A 152 1.06 17.32 26.15
C PRO A 152 0.60 17.52 24.70
N GLU A 153 1.20 18.45 23.95
CA GLU A 153 0.84 18.78 22.57
C GLU A 153 1.75 18.11 21.53
N LEU A 154 2.68 17.27 21.97
CA LEU A 154 3.61 16.56 21.09
C LEU A 154 2.90 15.51 20.23
N VAL A 155 2.47 15.92 19.03
CA VAL A 155 1.66 15.14 18.07
C VAL A 155 2.26 13.74 17.81
N HIS A 156 3.56 13.66 17.54
CA HIS A 156 4.24 12.41 17.24
C HIS A 156 4.30 11.46 18.44
N ALA A 157 4.27 11.97 19.67
CA ALA A 157 4.20 11.14 20.87
C ALA A 157 2.81 10.52 21.05
N HIS A 158 1.73 11.29 20.79
CA HIS A 158 0.37 10.73 20.74
C HIS A 158 0.24 9.67 19.64
N TYR A 159 0.74 9.94 18.43
CA TYR A 159 0.73 8.95 17.34
C TYR A 159 1.50 7.67 17.69
N SER A 160 2.73 7.81 18.19
CA SER A 160 3.58 6.67 18.57
C SER A 160 2.97 5.88 19.73
N LEU A 161 2.38 6.57 20.72
CA LEU A 161 1.70 5.91 21.83
C LEU A 161 0.47 5.14 21.33
N GLY A 162 -0.28 5.70 20.38
CA GLY A 162 -1.36 4.99 19.70
C GLY A 162 -0.89 3.68 19.08
N HIS A 163 0.27 3.70 18.41
CA HIS A 163 0.86 2.50 17.80
C HIS A 163 1.29 1.46 18.83
N VAL A 164 1.99 1.89 19.89
CA VAL A 164 2.41 1.00 20.98
C VAL A 164 1.21 0.40 21.72
N GLN A 165 0.18 1.20 22.02
CA GLN A 165 -1.02 0.68 22.67
C GLN A 165 -1.76 -0.33 21.80
N TYR A 166 -1.74 -0.16 20.48
CA TYR A 166 -2.29 -1.15 19.55
C TYR A 166 -1.53 -2.47 19.60
N SER A 167 -0.19 -2.44 19.58
CA SER A 167 0.63 -3.67 19.65
C SER A 167 0.50 -4.40 20.98
N LEU A 168 0.24 -3.67 22.07
CA LEU A 168 -0.07 -4.21 23.39
C LEU A 168 -1.53 -4.71 23.53
N GLY A 169 -2.38 -4.55 22.51
CA GLY A 169 -3.79 -4.97 22.52
C GLY A 169 -4.75 -3.99 23.20
N ASN A 170 -4.27 -2.83 23.66
CA ASN A 170 -5.07 -1.81 24.32
C ASN A 170 -5.79 -0.90 23.31
N LEU A 171 -6.78 -1.46 22.60
CA LEU A 171 -7.48 -0.80 21.49
C LEU A 171 -8.11 0.55 21.90
N THR A 172 -8.72 0.63 23.09
CA THR A 172 -9.36 1.87 23.57
C THR A 172 -8.35 2.99 23.77
N ALA A 173 -7.22 2.70 24.42
CA ALA A 173 -6.14 3.67 24.64
C ALA A 173 -5.53 4.09 23.29
N SER A 174 -5.33 3.14 22.39
CA SER A 174 -4.83 3.41 21.04
C SER A 174 -5.72 4.40 20.26
N VAL A 175 -7.05 4.18 20.27
CA VAL A 175 -8.02 5.10 19.64
C VAL A 175 -7.93 6.51 20.24
N GLN A 176 -7.83 6.62 21.57
CA GLN A 176 -7.71 7.92 22.24
C GLN A 176 -6.44 8.66 21.81
N SER A 177 -5.30 7.98 21.79
CA SER A 177 -4.02 8.56 21.38
C SER A 177 -4.04 9.01 19.91
N TYR A 178 -4.57 8.21 18.98
CA TYR A 178 -4.68 8.63 17.57
C TYR A 178 -5.65 9.79 17.38
N ARG A 179 -6.78 9.80 18.09
CA ARG A 179 -7.71 10.95 18.04
C ARG A 179 -7.04 12.22 18.56
N ARG A 180 -6.27 12.13 19.64
CA ARG A 180 -5.54 13.29 20.16
C ARG A 180 -4.49 13.80 19.18
N ALA A 181 -3.78 12.91 18.49
CA ALA A 181 -2.87 13.30 17.41
C ALA A 181 -3.61 14.04 16.27
N LEU A 182 -4.81 13.58 15.89
CA LEU A 182 -5.63 14.21 14.85
C LEU A 182 -6.30 15.52 15.28
N GLU A 183 -6.60 15.69 16.58
CA GLU A 183 -7.08 16.96 17.14
C GLU A 183 -6.00 18.04 17.06
N LEU A 184 -4.76 17.68 17.38
CA LEU A 184 -3.62 18.60 17.37
C LEU A 184 -3.12 18.86 15.95
N HIS A 185 -3.15 17.85 15.09
CA HIS A 185 -2.76 17.95 13.69
C HIS A 185 -3.80 17.27 12.79
N PRO A 186 -4.81 18.04 12.32
CA PRO A 186 -5.83 17.49 11.46
C PRO A 186 -5.30 16.95 10.14
N ASP A 187 -4.17 17.44 9.60
CA ASP A 187 -3.60 16.93 8.34
C ASP A 187 -2.61 15.78 8.55
N PHE A 188 -3.05 14.71 9.22
CA PHE A 188 -2.21 13.54 9.50
C PHE A 188 -2.76 12.24 8.87
N PRO A 189 -2.52 11.99 7.57
CA PRO A 189 -3.06 10.83 6.86
C PRO A 189 -2.70 9.47 7.48
N ASP A 190 -1.47 9.31 7.98
CA ASP A 190 -1.06 8.06 8.64
C ASP A 190 -1.82 7.80 9.95
N ALA A 191 -2.07 8.84 10.76
CA ALA A 191 -2.85 8.71 11.99
C ALA A 191 -4.32 8.35 11.68
N ARG A 192 -4.91 8.96 10.64
CA ARG A 192 -6.24 8.59 10.15
C ARG A 192 -6.30 7.13 9.71
N TYR A 193 -5.33 6.69 8.92
CA TYR A 193 -5.24 5.30 8.47
C TYR A 193 -5.18 4.32 9.64
N ARG A 194 -4.31 4.57 10.63
CA ARG A 194 -4.19 3.71 11.82
C ARG A 194 -5.48 3.68 12.65
N LEU A 195 -6.11 4.82 12.86
CA LEU A 195 -7.39 4.91 13.56
C LEU A 195 -8.48 4.14 12.80
N ALA A 196 -8.57 4.31 11.48
CA ALA A 196 -9.54 3.61 10.64
C ALA A 196 -9.40 2.08 10.72
N LEU A 197 -8.16 1.56 10.75
CA LEU A 197 -7.92 0.12 10.94
C LEU A 197 -8.47 -0.40 12.28
N ILE A 198 -8.26 0.33 13.36
CA ILE A 198 -8.75 -0.07 14.69
C ILE A 198 -10.27 0.01 14.77
N LEU A 199 -10.87 1.04 14.18
CA LEU A 199 -12.32 1.18 14.09
C LEU A 199 -12.95 0.05 13.27
N LYS A 200 -12.27 -0.41 12.21
CA LYS A 200 -12.68 -1.60 11.47
C LYS A 200 -12.65 -2.86 12.33
N LEU A 201 -11.58 -3.07 13.12
CA LEU A 201 -11.47 -4.22 14.03
C LEU A 201 -12.56 -4.22 15.11
N THR A 202 -13.04 -3.03 15.49
CA THR A 202 -14.13 -2.84 16.46
C THR A 202 -15.51 -2.71 15.80
N ASN A 203 -15.65 -3.13 14.54
CA ASN A 203 -16.90 -3.15 13.76
C ASN A 203 -17.58 -1.78 13.54
N ARG A 204 -16.85 -0.67 13.68
CA ARG A 204 -17.32 0.70 13.38
C ARG A 204 -17.11 1.04 11.91
N HIS A 205 -17.70 0.25 11.01
CA HIS A 205 -17.38 0.27 9.58
C HIS A 205 -17.61 1.62 8.87
N ARG A 206 -18.66 2.36 9.23
CA ARG A 206 -18.97 3.65 8.58
C ARG A 206 -17.92 4.72 8.89
N GLU A 207 -17.59 4.89 10.17
CA GLU A 207 -16.56 5.84 10.61
C GLU A 207 -15.17 5.41 10.13
N ALA A 208 -14.89 4.11 10.15
CA ALA A 208 -13.65 3.58 9.59
C ALA A 208 -13.51 3.91 8.10
N ALA A 209 -14.58 3.75 7.31
CA ALA A 209 -14.55 4.05 5.89
C ALA A 209 -14.33 5.55 5.61
N GLN A 210 -14.98 6.44 6.37
CA GLN A 210 -14.77 7.88 6.27
C GLN A 210 -13.31 8.27 6.53
N LEU A 211 -12.73 7.82 7.65
CA LEU A 211 -11.34 8.12 7.97
C LEU A 211 -10.35 7.47 6.99
N MET A 212 -10.70 6.30 6.45
CA MET A 212 -9.89 5.64 5.43
C MET A 212 -9.92 6.40 4.11
N GLU A 213 -11.07 6.95 3.73
CA GLU A 213 -11.21 7.79 2.54
C GLU A 213 -10.36 9.06 2.67
N ASP A 214 -10.46 9.76 3.80
CA ASP A 214 -9.63 10.92 4.10
C ASP A 214 -8.12 10.57 4.04
N ALA A 215 -7.72 9.42 4.58
CA ALA A 215 -6.33 8.95 4.50
C ALA A 215 -5.90 8.61 3.06
N ALA A 216 -6.81 8.05 2.25
CA ALA A 216 -6.56 7.73 0.86
C ALA A 216 -6.41 9.00 0.00
N ILE A 217 -7.23 10.02 0.27
CA ILE A 217 -7.12 11.37 -0.30
C ILE A 217 -5.78 12.00 0.10
N GLY A 218 -5.38 11.85 1.37
CA GLY A 218 -4.08 12.26 1.89
C GLY A 218 -2.88 11.46 1.37
N GLY A 219 -3.08 10.56 0.40
CA GLY A 219 -2.00 9.89 -0.33
C GLY A 219 -1.52 8.57 0.26
N VAL A 220 -2.14 8.03 1.32
CA VAL A 220 -1.72 6.76 1.93
C VAL A 220 -2.04 5.59 0.99
N PRO A 221 -1.04 4.91 0.39
CA PRO A 221 -1.30 3.89 -0.65
C PRO A 221 -2.10 2.69 -0.14
N GLN A 222 -1.88 2.29 1.10
CA GLN A 222 -2.61 1.20 1.76
C GLN A 222 -4.09 1.57 1.95
N ALA A 223 -4.38 2.84 2.24
CA ALA A 223 -5.75 3.35 2.35
C ALA A 223 -6.44 3.37 0.98
N GLN A 224 -5.73 3.80 -0.08
CA GLN A 224 -6.24 3.75 -1.46
C GLN A 224 -6.61 2.32 -1.88
N SER A 225 -5.72 1.34 -1.63
CA SER A 225 -6.01 -0.07 -1.92
C SER A 225 -7.23 -0.58 -1.14
N PHE A 226 -7.36 -0.18 0.13
CA PHE A 226 -8.53 -0.51 0.93
C PHE A 226 -9.80 0.10 0.35
N MET A 227 -9.79 1.40 0.01
CA MET A 227 -10.96 2.10 -0.49
C MET A 227 -11.45 1.48 -1.80
N GLY A 228 -10.54 1.05 -2.68
CA GLY A 228 -10.93 0.30 -3.88
C GLY A 228 -11.76 -0.95 -3.55
N ASN A 229 -11.36 -1.73 -2.55
CA ASN A 229 -12.12 -2.89 -2.10
C ASN A 229 -13.41 -2.52 -1.34
N ALA A 230 -13.40 -1.41 -0.59
CA ALA A 230 -14.57 -0.92 0.13
C ALA A 230 -15.69 -0.53 -0.84
N TYR A 231 -15.38 0.26 -1.86
CA TYR A 231 -16.33 0.65 -2.91
C TYR A 231 -16.78 -0.53 -3.77
N ARG A 232 -15.91 -1.52 -4.03
CA ARG A 232 -16.30 -2.75 -4.72
C ARG A 232 -17.39 -3.53 -3.98
N ASN A 233 -17.28 -3.60 -2.65
CA ASN A 233 -18.10 -4.46 -1.81
C ASN A 233 -19.19 -3.71 -1.02
N GLY A 234 -19.22 -2.37 -1.05
CA GLY A 234 -20.09 -1.55 -0.21
C GLY A 234 -19.73 -1.59 1.29
N GLN A 235 -18.45 -1.75 1.63
CA GLN A 235 -18.01 -1.86 3.02
C GLN A 235 -17.87 -0.47 3.66
N GLY A 236 -18.94 0.00 4.31
CA GLY A 236 -18.96 1.30 4.98
C GLY A 236 -19.15 2.50 4.04
N VAL A 237 -19.17 2.26 2.73
CA VAL A 237 -19.51 3.20 1.65
C VAL A 237 -20.58 2.58 0.74
N GLU A 238 -21.24 3.38 -0.08
CA GLU A 238 -22.11 2.87 -1.14
C GLU A 238 -21.29 2.11 -2.18
N LYS A 239 -21.82 1.00 -2.69
CA LYS A 239 -21.14 0.20 -3.71
C LYS A 239 -21.00 1.03 -5.00
N ASN A 240 -19.76 1.26 -5.44
CA ASN A 240 -19.48 1.99 -6.66
C ASN A 240 -18.21 1.43 -7.34
N LEU A 241 -18.37 0.76 -8.48
CA LEU A 241 -17.22 0.15 -9.16
C LEU A 241 -16.32 1.17 -9.88
N SER A 242 -16.83 2.32 -10.34
CA SER A 242 -15.98 3.36 -10.96
C SER A 242 -15.02 3.96 -9.92
N GLN A 243 -15.53 4.23 -8.72
CA GLN A 243 -14.70 4.67 -7.59
C GLN A 243 -13.72 3.59 -7.13
N ALA A 244 -14.13 2.31 -7.18
CA ALA A 244 -13.22 1.21 -6.91
C ALA A 244 -12.02 1.20 -7.88
N ILE A 245 -12.29 1.38 -9.18
CA ILE A 245 -11.25 1.52 -10.22
C ILE A 245 -10.37 2.73 -9.94
N ARG A 246 -10.95 3.91 -9.66
CA ARG A 246 -10.19 5.14 -9.35
C ARG A 246 -9.18 4.91 -8.23
N TRP A 247 -9.62 4.31 -7.12
CA TRP A 247 -8.75 4.06 -5.96
C TRP A 247 -7.70 2.98 -6.20
N TRP A 248 -8.04 1.89 -6.90
CA TRP A 248 -7.03 0.90 -7.28
C TRP A 248 -6.00 1.49 -8.24
N THR A 249 -6.41 2.27 -9.23
CA THR A 249 -5.47 2.92 -10.17
C THR A 249 -4.49 3.83 -9.44
N LYS A 250 -4.95 4.65 -8.49
CA LYS A 250 -4.06 5.47 -7.63
C LYS A 250 -3.09 4.59 -6.83
N ALA A 251 -3.58 3.52 -6.19
CA ALA A 251 -2.74 2.63 -5.39
C ALA A 251 -1.67 1.91 -6.23
N VAL A 252 -1.98 1.55 -7.48
CA VAL A 252 -1.03 0.90 -8.42
C VAL A 252 0.16 1.81 -8.74
N GLN A 253 -0.03 3.13 -8.82
CA GLN A 253 1.06 4.08 -9.04
C GLN A 253 2.12 4.03 -7.93
N PHE A 254 1.73 3.64 -6.72
CA PHE A 254 2.60 3.45 -5.56
C PHE A 254 2.99 1.99 -5.32
N GLY A 255 2.88 1.13 -6.34
CA GLY A 255 3.34 -0.27 -6.28
C GLY A 255 2.47 -1.22 -5.45
N GLN A 256 1.22 -0.86 -5.15
CA GLN A 256 0.32 -1.73 -4.38
C GLN A 256 -0.17 -2.92 -5.22
N GLN A 257 0.53 -4.06 -5.11
CA GLN A 257 0.25 -5.28 -5.87
C GLN A 257 -1.20 -5.76 -5.72
N ARG A 258 -1.76 -5.74 -4.51
CA ARG A 258 -3.16 -6.14 -4.26
C ARG A 258 -4.17 -5.31 -5.04
N ALA A 259 -3.90 -4.02 -5.25
CA ALA A 259 -4.75 -3.16 -6.07
C ALA A 259 -4.63 -3.52 -7.56
N ALA A 260 -3.42 -3.81 -8.04
CA ALA A 260 -3.19 -4.29 -9.41
C ALA A 260 -3.95 -5.60 -9.68
N GLU A 261 -3.92 -6.54 -8.75
CA GLU A 261 -4.64 -7.81 -8.83
C GLU A 261 -6.16 -7.60 -8.87
N SER A 262 -6.72 -6.73 -8.02
CA SER A 262 -8.15 -6.40 -8.04
C SER A 262 -8.58 -5.78 -9.36
N LEU A 263 -7.77 -4.87 -9.91
CA LEU A 263 -8.05 -4.22 -11.20
C LEU A 263 -7.97 -5.22 -12.37
N SER A 264 -6.96 -6.09 -12.37
CA SER A 264 -6.81 -7.20 -13.32
C SER A 264 -8.00 -8.16 -13.27
N GLN A 265 -8.46 -8.53 -12.06
CA GLN A 265 -9.63 -9.38 -11.90
C GLN A 265 -10.89 -8.74 -12.51
N LEU A 266 -11.08 -7.43 -12.30
CA LEU A 266 -12.23 -6.71 -12.86
C LEU A 266 -12.15 -6.61 -14.39
N ARG A 267 -10.97 -6.39 -14.97
CA ARG A 267 -10.78 -6.43 -16.43
C ARG A 267 -11.07 -7.79 -17.01
N ARG A 268 -10.54 -8.86 -16.40
CA ARG A 268 -10.86 -10.24 -16.81
C ARG A 268 -12.37 -10.52 -16.73
N GLN A 269 -13.06 -9.99 -15.72
CA GLN A 269 -14.52 -10.07 -15.65
C GLN A 269 -15.22 -9.35 -16.82
N ALA A 270 -14.73 -8.16 -17.20
CA ALA A 270 -15.26 -7.38 -18.32
C ALA A 270 -14.99 -8.03 -19.69
N LEU A 271 -13.87 -8.74 -19.83
CA LEU A 271 -13.40 -9.27 -21.12
C LEU A 271 -13.72 -10.75 -21.32
N SER A 272 -13.97 -11.51 -20.26
CA SER A 272 -14.23 -12.95 -20.33
C SER A 272 -15.62 -13.26 -20.87
N THR A 273 -15.69 -14.11 -21.89
CA THR A 273 -16.94 -14.66 -22.43
C THR A 273 -17.63 -15.63 -21.47
N ASP A 274 -16.87 -16.27 -20.58
CA ASP A 274 -17.36 -17.27 -19.63
C ASP A 274 -18.12 -16.66 -18.43
N GLN A 275 -18.06 -15.33 -18.27
CA GLN A 275 -18.75 -14.64 -17.18
C GLN A 275 -20.22 -14.37 -17.54
N PRO A 276 -21.12 -14.36 -16.54
CA PRO A 276 -22.50 -13.94 -16.75
C PRO A 276 -22.57 -12.57 -17.41
N GLU A 277 -23.37 -12.43 -18.46
CA GLU A 277 -23.46 -11.20 -19.26
C GLU A 277 -23.74 -9.96 -18.41
N ARG A 278 -24.60 -10.09 -17.39
CA ARG A 278 -24.89 -9.01 -16.44
C ARG A 278 -23.62 -8.50 -15.73
N ARG A 279 -22.78 -9.42 -15.20
CA ARG A 279 -21.54 -9.07 -14.49
C ARG A 279 -20.50 -8.46 -15.43
N ARG A 280 -20.47 -8.95 -16.67
CA ARG A 280 -19.60 -8.41 -17.73
C ARG A 280 -20.00 -6.97 -18.07
N LYS A 281 -21.28 -6.73 -18.34
CA LYS A 281 -21.83 -5.39 -18.62
C LYS A 281 -21.61 -4.42 -17.46
N GLU A 282 -21.83 -4.85 -16.22
CA GLU A 282 -21.56 -4.05 -15.02
C GLU A 282 -20.09 -3.60 -14.94
N ALA A 283 -19.14 -4.50 -15.22
CA ALA A 283 -17.72 -4.17 -15.20
C ALA A 283 -17.31 -3.24 -16.36
N ILE A 284 -17.83 -3.47 -17.57
CA ILE A 284 -17.59 -2.60 -18.73
C ILE A 284 -18.11 -1.19 -18.45
N GLU A 285 -19.32 -1.08 -17.91
CA GLU A 285 -19.93 0.21 -17.56
C GLU A 285 -19.09 0.94 -16.51
N ALA A 286 -18.61 0.23 -15.49
CA ALA A 286 -17.77 0.82 -14.46
C ALA A 286 -16.46 1.40 -15.02
N PHE A 287 -15.83 0.72 -15.99
CA PHE A 287 -14.66 1.25 -16.67
C PHE A 287 -14.98 2.48 -17.53
N ARG A 288 -16.13 2.49 -18.23
CA ARG A 288 -16.60 3.67 -18.97
C ARG A 288 -16.82 4.85 -18.02
N GLN A 289 -17.61 4.64 -16.98
CA GLN A 289 -17.92 5.66 -15.97
C GLN A 289 -16.64 6.19 -15.31
N TYR A 290 -15.66 5.33 -14.99
CA TYR A 290 -14.38 5.79 -14.47
C TYR A 290 -13.67 6.74 -15.44
N ARG A 291 -13.62 6.42 -16.74
CA ARG A 291 -13.02 7.32 -17.75
C ARG A 291 -13.80 8.63 -17.87
N ASP A 292 -15.13 8.59 -17.80
CA ASP A 292 -15.96 9.79 -17.79
C ASP A 292 -15.67 10.68 -16.58
N GLU A 293 -15.52 10.09 -15.40
CA GLU A 293 -15.22 10.80 -14.16
C GLU A 293 -13.81 11.42 -14.15
N LEU A 294 -12.87 10.94 -14.96
CA LEU A 294 -11.54 11.56 -15.07
C LEU A 294 -11.63 13.01 -15.56
N TRP A 295 -12.60 13.32 -16.43
CA TRP A 295 -12.81 14.67 -16.95
C TRP A 295 -13.20 15.67 -15.86
N ALA A 296 -13.81 15.21 -14.75
CA ALA A 296 -14.18 16.08 -13.64
C ALA A 296 -12.96 16.71 -12.94
N ASP A 297 -11.79 16.07 -13.05
CA ASP A 297 -10.54 16.58 -12.51
C ASP A 297 -9.96 17.73 -13.40
N TYR A 298 -10.50 17.95 -14.61
CA TYR A 298 -10.03 18.93 -15.61
C TYR A 298 -11.19 19.80 -16.15
N PRO A 299 -11.82 20.65 -15.32
CA PRO A 299 -13.04 21.39 -15.69
C PRO A 299 -12.87 22.39 -16.84
N ASN A 300 -11.63 22.75 -17.17
CA ASN A 300 -11.31 23.71 -18.25
C ASN A 300 -11.16 23.03 -19.62
N VAL A 301 -11.09 21.70 -19.68
CA VAL A 301 -10.92 20.96 -20.93
C VAL A 301 -12.30 20.61 -21.49
N VAL A 302 -12.59 21.11 -22.69
CA VAL A 302 -13.89 20.92 -23.32
C VAL A 302 -13.95 19.53 -23.97
N ARG A 303 -14.89 18.70 -23.51
CA ARG A 303 -15.22 17.41 -24.12
C ARG A 303 -16.22 17.61 -25.25
N HIS A 304 -15.85 17.24 -26.47
CA HIS A 304 -16.69 17.43 -27.65
C HIS A 304 -17.53 16.18 -27.97
N ASP A 305 -17.02 15.00 -27.62
CA ASP A 305 -17.67 13.71 -27.83
C ASP A 305 -17.56 12.81 -26.58
N LEU A 306 -18.55 11.95 -26.37
CA LEU A 306 -18.54 10.92 -25.33
C LEU A 306 -17.48 9.84 -25.57
N ASP A 307 -17.00 9.65 -26.81
CA ASP A 307 -15.91 8.69 -27.07
C ASP A 307 -14.52 9.35 -27.12
N GLU A 308 -14.45 10.68 -26.91
CA GLU A 308 -13.18 11.40 -26.84
C GLU A 308 -12.35 10.96 -25.63
N SER A 309 -11.06 10.72 -25.84
CA SER A 309 -10.09 10.42 -24.76
C SER A 309 -9.62 11.71 -24.12
N LEU A 310 -9.66 11.75 -22.78
CA LEU A 310 -9.15 12.88 -21.99
C LEU A 310 -7.67 13.09 -22.26
N GLY A 311 -6.89 12.01 -22.32
CA GLY A 311 -5.46 12.08 -22.60
C GLY A 311 -5.17 12.78 -23.93
N ILE A 312 -5.88 12.42 -24.99
CA ILE A 312 -5.74 13.08 -26.30
C ILE A 312 -6.12 14.56 -26.23
N ALA A 313 -7.22 14.90 -25.54
CA ALA A 313 -7.65 16.29 -25.39
C ALA A 313 -6.60 17.14 -24.65
N LEU A 314 -6.03 16.62 -23.56
CA LEU A 314 -4.96 17.27 -22.79
C LEU A 314 -3.68 17.46 -23.61
N LEU A 315 -3.32 16.47 -24.44
CA LEU A 315 -2.17 16.60 -25.34
C LEU A 315 -2.37 17.75 -26.35
N LYS A 316 -3.59 17.93 -26.88
CA LYS A 316 -3.93 19.05 -27.78
C LYS A 316 -3.88 20.41 -27.09
N ASP A 317 -4.18 20.46 -25.78
CA ASP A 317 -4.13 21.68 -24.97
C ASP A 317 -2.73 21.99 -24.40
N ASN A 318 -1.68 21.35 -24.92
CA ASN A 318 -0.28 21.46 -24.46
C ASN A 318 -0.06 21.01 -22.99
N GLN A 319 -0.97 20.25 -22.41
CA GLN A 319 -0.84 19.67 -21.07
C GLN A 319 -0.19 18.28 -21.15
N SER A 320 1.01 18.20 -21.72
CA SER A 320 1.62 16.91 -22.12
C SER A 320 1.84 15.92 -20.98
N ALA A 321 2.17 16.39 -19.76
CA ALA A 321 2.38 15.52 -18.61
C ALA A 321 1.07 14.88 -18.12
N ASP A 322 0.02 15.70 -18.01
CA ASP A 322 -1.31 15.24 -17.62
C ASP A 322 -1.93 14.37 -18.71
N GLY A 323 -1.73 14.73 -19.98
CA GLY A 323 -2.21 13.95 -21.12
C GLY A 323 -1.62 12.55 -21.17
N VAL A 324 -0.30 12.39 -20.98
CA VAL A 324 0.32 11.06 -20.90
C VAL A 324 -0.23 10.27 -19.70
N THR A 325 -0.39 10.91 -18.55
CA THR A 325 -0.93 10.28 -17.34
C THR A 325 -2.37 9.78 -17.55
N ALA A 326 -3.21 10.62 -18.15
CA ALA A 326 -4.59 10.28 -18.49
C ALA A 326 -4.66 9.16 -19.55
N LEU A 327 -3.81 9.17 -20.58
CA LEU A 327 -3.74 8.10 -21.57
C LEU A 327 -3.46 6.73 -20.91
N PHE A 328 -2.51 6.67 -19.97
CA PHE A 328 -2.24 5.44 -19.22
C PHE A 328 -3.46 5.01 -18.37
N ALA A 329 -4.09 5.96 -17.67
CA ALA A 329 -5.27 5.67 -16.86
C ALA A 329 -6.43 5.13 -17.71
N GLU A 330 -6.69 5.74 -18.87
CA GLU A 330 -7.73 5.34 -19.81
C GLU A 330 -7.42 3.97 -20.46
N ALA A 331 -6.18 3.73 -20.88
CA ALA A 331 -5.77 2.45 -21.46
C ALA A 331 -5.87 1.31 -20.42
N PHE A 332 -5.43 1.55 -19.18
CA PHE A 332 -5.67 0.64 -18.07
C PHE A 332 -7.15 0.47 -17.74
N ALA A 333 -8.01 1.41 -18.12
CA ALA A 333 -9.45 1.30 -18.00
C ALA A 333 -10.11 0.78 -19.27
N LEU A 334 -9.41 0.06 -20.16
CA LEU A 334 -9.96 -0.51 -21.40
C LEU A 334 -10.45 0.56 -22.41
N GLY A 335 -9.88 1.76 -22.40
CA GLY A 335 -10.11 2.79 -23.41
C GLY A 335 -9.33 2.52 -24.68
N GLU A 336 -10.01 2.19 -25.79
CA GLU A 336 -9.37 1.85 -27.07
C GLU A 336 -8.71 3.06 -27.73
N THR A 337 -9.35 4.23 -27.71
CA THR A 337 -8.81 5.48 -28.30
C THR A 337 -7.51 5.92 -27.63
N ALA A 338 -7.48 5.93 -26.30
CA ALA A 338 -6.27 6.23 -25.53
C ALA A 338 -5.17 5.17 -25.77
N HIS A 339 -5.55 3.91 -25.86
CA HIS A 339 -4.62 2.83 -26.16
C HIS A 339 -3.97 2.98 -27.53
N ASP A 340 -4.74 3.30 -28.56
CA ASP A 340 -4.24 3.49 -29.93
C ASP A 340 -3.28 4.68 -30.01
N GLU A 341 -3.57 5.76 -29.28
CA GLU A 341 -2.65 6.88 -29.16
C GLU A 341 -1.35 6.49 -28.43
N LEU A 342 -1.42 5.71 -27.34
CA LEU A 342 -0.22 5.17 -26.70
C LEU A 342 0.59 4.28 -27.66
N ALA A 343 -0.07 3.48 -28.51
CA ALA A 343 0.61 2.65 -29.48
C ALA A 343 1.36 3.50 -30.53
N ARG A 344 0.75 4.61 -30.98
CA ARG A 344 1.41 5.58 -31.86
C ARG A 344 2.60 6.24 -31.16
N LEU A 345 2.41 6.70 -29.93
CA LEU A 345 3.44 7.35 -29.13
C LEU A 345 4.57 6.41 -28.72
N TYR A 346 4.33 5.10 -28.66
CA TYR A 346 5.37 4.12 -28.44
C TYR A 346 6.45 4.18 -29.53
N GLU A 347 6.09 4.43 -30.78
CA GLU A 347 7.06 4.52 -31.88
C GLU A 347 7.62 5.93 -32.02
N THR A 348 6.79 6.97 -31.86
CA THR A 348 7.20 8.36 -32.12
C THR A 348 7.83 9.06 -30.93
N GLY A 349 7.55 8.60 -29.71
CA GLY A 349 7.79 9.38 -28.49
C GLY A 349 6.90 10.63 -28.39
N LEU A 350 7.10 11.40 -27.32
CA LEU A 350 6.50 12.71 -27.06
C LEU A 350 7.50 13.59 -26.29
N ASP A 351 8.25 14.42 -27.03
CA ASP A 351 9.24 15.36 -26.51
C ASP A 351 10.12 14.76 -25.39
N THR A 352 10.21 15.46 -24.25
CA THR A 352 10.93 15.01 -23.04
C THR A 352 10.05 14.19 -22.09
N LYS A 353 8.75 14.03 -22.40
CA LYS A 353 7.78 13.40 -21.49
C LYS A 353 7.66 11.90 -21.70
N LEU A 354 7.91 11.44 -22.93
CA LEU A 354 7.85 10.05 -23.31
C LEU A 354 8.92 9.77 -24.36
N ALA A 355 9.88 8.92 -24.03
CA ALA A 355 10.87 8.49 -25.01
C ALA A 355 10.22 7.54 -26.04
N PRO A 356 10.69 7.51 -27.30
CA PRO A 356 10.40 6.40 -28.18
C PRO A 356 10.75 5.07 -27.50
N PHE A 357 9.89 4.07 -27.70
CA PHE A 357 9.97 2.73 -27.12
C PHE A 357 9.92 2.68 -25.58
N ASP A 358 9.21 3.63 -24.95
CA ASP A 358 9.07 3.71 -23.50
C ASP A 358 8.55 2.40 -22.88
N THR A 359 9.30 1.88 -21.90
CA THR A 359 9.02 0.60 -21.24
C THR A 359 7.74 0.63 -20.40
N ARG A 360 7.25 1.82 -20.01
CA ARG A 360 5.98 1.99 -19.32
C ARG A 360 4.81 1.58 -20.21
N ILE A 361 4.86 1.91 -21.50
CA ILE A 361 3.83 1.52 -22.47
C ILE A 361 3.83 0.01 -22.67
N LEU A 362 5.01 -0.61 -22.83
CA LEU A 362 5.13 -2.06 -22.90
C LEU A 362 4.54 -2.75 -21.67
N THR A 363 4.82 -2.22 -20.48
CA THR A 363 4.31 -2.76 -19.21
C THR A 363 2.79 -2.64 -19.14
N CYS A 364 2.23 -1.49 -19.55
CA CYS A 364 0.79 -1.28 -19.65
C CYS A 364 0.15 -2.30 -20.59
N PHE A 365 0.67 -2.43 -21.82
CA PHE A 365 0.14 -3.36 -22.82
C PHE A 365 0.28 -4.81 -22.37
N ALA A 366 1.39 -5.19 -21.73
CA ALA A 366 1.58 -6.55 -21.20
C ALA A 366 0.53 -6.88 -20.13
N ALA A 367 0.28 -5.96 -19.20
CA ALA A 367 -0.71 -6.14 -18.16
C ALA A 367 -2.14 -6.29 -18.72
N THR A 368 -2.57 -5.36 -19.58
CA THR A 368 -3.92 -5.41 -20.18
C THR A 368 -4.09 -6.57 -21.16
N ALA A 369 -3.05 -6.95 -21.90
CA ALA A 369 -3.08 -8.13 -22.77
C ALA A 369 -3.21 -9.44 -21.96
N ALA A 370 -2.52 -9.55 -20.83
CA ALA A 370 -2.66 -10.68 -19.90
C ALA A 370 -4.09 -10.78 -19.34
N ASP A 371 -4.76 -9.64 -19.15
CA ASP A 371 -6.17 -9.58 -18.74
C ASP A 371 -7.16 -9.90 -19.88
N GLY A 372 -6.66 -10.06 -21.12
CA GLY A 372 -7.44 -10.44 -22.29
C GLY A 372 -7.78 -9.30 -23.25
N PHE A 373 -7.24 -8.09 -23.05
CA PHE A 373 -7.60 -6.93 -23.86
C PHE A 373 -7.03 -7.04 -25.28
N SER A 374 -7.94 -7.16 -26.27
CA SER A 374 -7.59 -7.43 -27.66
C SER A 374 -6.66 -6.37 -28.29
N PRO A 375 -6.89 -5.05 -28.12
CA PRO A 375 -5.99 -4.02 -28.66
C PRO A 375 -4.54 -4.20 -28.20
N SER A 376 -4.31 -4.48 -26.91
CA SER A 376 -2.95 -4.67 -26.38
C SER A 376 -2.30 -5.95 -26.88
N LYS A 377 -3.06 -7.04 -27.03
CA LYS A 377 -2.56 -8.27 -27.68
C LYS A 377 -2.09 -8.00 -29.12
N LYS A 378 -2.88 -7.24 -29.89
CA LYS A 378 -2.53 -6.86 -31.27
C LYS A 378 -1.29 -5.97 -31.31
N ALA A 379 -1.22 -4.96 -30.44
CA ALA A 379 -0.08 -4.05 -30.35
C ALA A 379 1.22 -4.80 -29.98
N LEU A 380 1.20 -5.65 -28.94
CA LEU A 380 2.36 -6.45 -28.56
C LEU A 380 2.79 -7.43 -29.66
N ALA A 381 1.85 -8.02 -30.38
CA ALA A 381 2.19 -8.89 -31.50
C ALA A 381 2.95 -8.12 -32.59
N ARG A 382 2.55 -6.88 -32.91
CA ARG A 382 3.30 -6.03 -33.85
C ARG A 382 4.67 -5.66 -33.32
N ILE A 383 4.74 -5.22 -32.05
CA ILE A 383 5.99 -4.82 -31.39
C ILE A 383 7.01 -5.96 -31.40
N TYR A 384 6.65 -7.15 -30.91
CA TYR A 384 7.55 -8.30 -30.91
C TYR A 384 7.82 -8.81 -32.33
N GLY A 385 6.82 -8.83 -33.21
CA GLY A 385 6.99 -9.34 -34.57
C GLY A 385 7.97 -8.53 -35.41
N LYS A 386 7.88 -7.20 -35.31
CA LYS A 386 8.73 -6.24 -36.03
C LYS A 386 10.02 -5.86 -35.28
N GLY A 387 10.13 -6.18 -33.99
CA GLY A 387 11.27 -5.79 -33.16
C GLY A 387 11.29 -4.28 -32.85
N LEU A 388 10.13 -3.68 -32.62
CA LEU A 388 10.01 -2.24 -32.31
C LEU A 388 10.51 -2.00 -30.89
N GLY A 389 11.72 -1.48 -30.73
CA GLY A 389 12.33 -1.21 -29.42
C GLY A 389 12.68 -2.46 -28.60
N VAL A 390 12.53 -3.65 -29.17
CA VAL A 390 12.82 -4.96 -28.55
C VAL A 390 13.39 -5.91 -29.59
N ALA A 391 14.04 -7.00 -29.16
CA ALA A 391 14.49 -8.03 -30.08
C ALA A 391 13.29 -8.66 -30.82
N PRO A 392 13.36 -8.83 -32.15
CA PRO A 392 12.27 -9.42 -32.92
C PRO A 392 12.04 -10.88 -32.53
N ASP A 393 10.81 -11.21 -32.17
CA ASP A 393 10.37 -12.53 -31.73
C ASP A 393 8.97 -12.86 -32.29
N VAL A 394 8.97 -13.57 -33.41
CA VAL A 394 7.73 -14.00 -34.08
C VAL A 394 6.97 -15.07 -33.29
N GLN A 395 7.65 -15.88 -32.48
CA GLN A 395 6.98 -16.89 -31.67
C GLN A 395 6.19 -16.23 -30.55
N LYS A 396 6.80 -15.26 -29.88
CA LYS A 396 6.13 -14.42 -28.88
C LYS A 396 4.99 -13.61 -29.50
N ALA A 397 5.19 -13.06 -30.70
CA ALA A 397 4.11 -12.38 -31.43
C ALA A 397 2.91 -13.30 -31.72
N LYS A 398 3.16 -14.51 -32.23
CA LYS A 398 2.11 -15.52 -32.46
C LYS A 398 1.39 -15.92 -31.17
N ALA A 399 2.13 -16.03 -30.05
CA ALA A 399 1.55 -16.34 -28.76
C ALA A 399 0.56 -15.26 -28.29
N MET A 400 0.88 -13.98 -28.51
CA MET A 400 -0.02 -12.86 -28.16
C MET A 400 -1.34 -12.88 -28.96
N LEU A 401 -1.32 -13.39 -30.19
CA LEU A 401 -2.51 -13.47 -31.05
C LEU A 401 -3.46 -14.63 -30.69
N LYS A 402 -3.08 -15.52 -29.77
CA LYS A 402 -3.91 -16.67 -29.38
C LYS A 402 -5.26 -16.20 -28.80
N GLY A 403 -6.35 -16.76 -29.33
CA GLY A 403 -7.72 -16.45 -28.91
C GLY A 403 -8.34 -15.22 -29.59
N LEU A 404 -7.61 -14.52 -30.46
CA LEU A 404 -8.17 -13.46 -31.31
C LEU A 404 -8.88 -14.06 -32.55
N PRO A 405 -9.75 -13.28 -33.22
CA PRO A 405 -10.34 -13.68 -34.49
C PRO A 405 -9.28 -14.06 -35.53
N LYS A 406 -9.58 -15.08 -36.35
CA LYS A 406 -8.65 -15.57 -37.38
C LYS A 406 -8.27 -14.49 -38.39
N GLN A 407 -9.22 -13.63 -38.74
CA GLN A 407 -9.01 -12.51 -39.67
C GLN A 407 -7.98 -11.52 -39.13
N ASP A 408 -8.13 -11.10 -37.86
CA ASP A 408 -7.20 -10.20 -37.18
C ASP A 408 -5.80 -10.81 -37.07
N THR A 409 -5.74 -12.10 -36.70
CA THR A 409 -4.48 -12.84 -36.56
C THR A 409 -3.73 -12.88 -37.89
N LYS A 410 -4.44 -13.19 -38.99
CA LYS A 410 -3.85 -13.23 -40.32
C LYS A 410 -3.34 -11.85 -40.75
N ALA A 411 -4.15 -10.82 -40.60
CA ALA A 411 -3.78 -9.46 -40.99
C ALA A 411 -2.48 -8.98 -40.30
N ILE A 412 -2.34 -9.23 -38.99
CA ILE A 412 -1.13 -8.84 -38.24
C ILE A 412 0.09 -9.68 -38.65
N LEU A 413 -0.08 -10.98 -38.89
CA LEU A 413 1.03 -11.82 -39.35
C LEU A 413 1.50 -11.41 -40.74
N ASP A 414 0.57 -11.11 -41.66
CA ASP A 414 0.90 -10.61 -43.00
C ASP A 414 1.65 -9.26 -42.91
N GLU A 415 1.22 -8.37 -42.01
CA GLU A 415 1.90 -7.09 -41.73
C GLU A 415 3.33 -7.28 -41.20
N ILE A 416 3.54 -8.24 -40.29
CA ILE A 416 4.87 -8.57 -39.74
C ILE A 416 5.80 -9.13 -40.82
N MET A 417 5.26 -9.94 -41.75
CA MET A 417 6.05 -10.58 -42.80
C MET A 417 6.39 -9.62 -43.96
N MET A 418 5.57 -8.61 -44.22
CA MET A 418 5.82 -7.60 -45.27
C MET A 418 6.84 -6.53 -44.86
N GLY A 419 7.12 -6.35 -43.57
CA GLY A 419 8.09 -5.38 -43.06
C GLY A 419 9.51 -5.93 -42.82
N ARG A 420 9.81 -7.13 -43.32
CA ARG A 420 11.12 -7.80 -43.18
C ARG A 420 12.04 -7.60 -44.36
#